data_AF-A0A1M5DUP9-F1
#
_entry.id   AF-A0A1M5DUP9-F1
#
_cell.length_a   1.000
_cell.length_b   1.000
_cell.length_c   1.000
_cell.angle_alpha   90.00
_cell.angle_beta   90.00
_cell.angle_gamma   90.00
#
_symmetry.space_group_name_H-M   'P 1'
#
loop_
_entity.id
_entity.type
_entity.pdbx_description
1 polymer ?
#
loop_
_entity_poly.entity_id
_entity_poly.type
_entity_poly.pdbx_seq_one_letter_code
_entity_poly.pdbx_strand_id
1 'polypeptide(L)'
;MSETGPDTPTRDDLRRQLRDVDEQLQTLRGEAGGLRDQIGGQDDGPQDPEDRAAAMTNAEETAALITSLEQRRASLAERIGED
;
A
#
# COMPACT_ATOMS: atom_id res chain seq x y z
N MET A 1 37.90 -19.08 -10.39
CA MET A 1 36.80 -18.40 -11.08
C MET A 1 36.01 -17.67 -10.00
N SER A 2 35.84 -16.37 -10.17
CA SER A 2 35.50 -15.43 -9.11
C SER A 2 34.18 -15.70 -8.39
N GLU A 3 34.24 -15.53 -7.07
CA GLU A 3 33.13 -15.37 -6.15
C GLU A 3 32.27 -14.12 -6.47
N THR A 4 31.01 -14.20 -6.01
CA THR A 4 30.02 -13.13 -5.79
C THR A 4 29.20 -12.69 -7.02
N GLY A 5 28.03 -13.29 -7.17
CA GLY A 5 26.97 -12.81 -8.06
C GLY A 5 26.39 -11.47 -7.62
N PRO A 6 25.67 -10.75 -8.50
CA PRO A 6 25.03 -9.47 -8.18
C PRO A 6 23.76 -9.68 -7.34
N ASP A 7 23.88 -10.25 -6.13
CA ASP A 7 22.74 -10.47 -5.22
C ASP A 7 22.43 -9.23 -4.35
N THR A 8 23.22 -8.16 -4.46
CA THR A 8 22.92 -6.89 -3.79
C THR A 8 22.21 -5.95 -4.76
N PRO A 9 20.95 -5.55 -4.50
CA PRO A 9 20.23 -4.61 -5.35
C PRO A 9 20.96 -3.28 -5.43
N THR A 10 21.07 -2.72 -6.63
CA THR A 10 21.72 -1.42 -6.84
C THR A 10 20.83 -0.29 -6.33
N ARG A 11 21.40 0.92 -6.21
CA ARG A 11 20.63 2.10 -5.83
C ARG A 11 19.49 2.41 -6.81
N ASP A 12 19.72 2.20 -8.11
CA ASP A 12 18.69 2.35 -9.14
C ASP A 12 17.58 1.30 -8.99
N ASP A 13 17.92 0.05 -8.65
CA ASP A 13 16.92 -0.99 -8.35
C ASP A 13 16.06 -0.62 -7.13
N LEU A 14 16.68 -0.05 -6.09
CA LEU A 14 15.96 0.38 -4.90
C LEU A 14 15.05 1.58 -5.20
N ARG A 15 15.51 2.56 -6.00
CA ARG A 15 14.69 3.70 -6.43
C ARG A 15 13.51 3.28 -7.29
N ARG A 16 13.70 2.30 -8.17
CA ARG A 16 12.60 1.71 -8.94
C ARG A 16 11.58 1.06 -8.01
N GLN A 17 12.02 0.22 -7.09
CA GLN A 17 11.13 -0.41 -6.11
C GLN A 17 10.40 0.63 -5.24
N LEU A 18 11.06 1.72 -4.87
CA LEU A 18 10.43 2.80 -4.09
C LEU A 18 9.30 3.45 -4.90
N ARG A 19 9.55 3.76 -6.18
CA ARG A 19 8.52 4.29 -7.08
C ARG A 19 7.34 3.34 -7.23
N ASP A 20 7.60 2.05 -7.44
CA ASP A 20 6.55 1.05 -7.58
C ASP A 20 5.70 0.97 -6.30
N VAL A 21 6.31 1.09 -5.12
CA VAL A 21 5.61 1.13 -3.82
C VAL A 21 4.80 2.42 -3.67
N ASP A 22 5.34 3.57 -4.09
CA ASP A 22 4.61 4.86 -4.06
C ASP A 22 3.37 4.84 -4.96
N GLU A 23 3.46 4.25 -6.16
CA GLU A 23 2.33 4.08 -7.08
C GLU A 23 1.24 3.16 -6.50
N GLN A 24 1.65 2.05 -5.86
CA GLN A 24 0.72 1.17 -5.16
C GLN A 24 0.03 1.87 -3.98
N LEU A 25 0.78 2.64 -3.17
CA LEU A 25 0.22 3.41 -2.07
C LEU A 25 -0.77 4.46 -2.54
N GLN A 26 -0.48 5.16 -3.64
CA GLN A 26 -1.41 6.13 -4.22
C GLN A 26 -2.73 5.46 -4.62
N THR A 27 -2.66 4.30 -5.26
CA THR A 27 -3.84 3.54 -5.71
C THR A 27 -4.67 3.09 -4.51
N LEU A 28 -4.05 2.42 -3.53
CA LEU A 28 -4.74 1.91 -2.35
C LEU A 28 -5.34 3.00 -1.48
N ARG A 29 -4.70 4.18 -1.38
CA ARG A 29 -5.27 5.32 -0.66
C ARG A 29 -6.53 5.85 -1.36
N GLY A 30 -6.58 5.82 -2.69
CA GLY A 30 -7.78 6.12 -3.45
C GLY A 30 -8.92 5.12 -3.18
N GLU A 31 -8.59 3.83 -3.19
CA GLU A 31 -9.54 2.75 -2.87
C GLU A 31 -10.06 2.84 -1.44
N ALA A 32 -9.18 3.08 -0.46
CA ALA A 32 -9.55 3.26 0.95
C ALA A 32 -10.47 4.48 1.17
N GLY A 33 -10.26 5.56 0.40
CA GLY A 33 -11.17 6.71 0.38
C GLY A 33 -12.57 6.31 -0.08
N GLY A 34 -12.67 5.63 -1.22
CA GLY A 34 -13.96 5.16 -1.75
C GLY A 34 -14.68 4.14 -0.86
N LEU A 35 -13.94 3.30 -0.14
CA LEU A 35 -14.50 2.37 0.86
C LEU A 35 -15.05 3.13 2.08
N ARG A 36 -14.33 4.15 2.57
CA ARG A 36 -14.81 4.99 3.67
C ARG A 36 -16.07 5.77 3.31
N ASP A 37 -16.15 6.29 2.09
CA ASP A 37 -17.32 7.02 1.61
C ASP A 37 -18.56 6.09 1.54
N GLN A 38 -18.37 4.84 1.09
CA GLN A 38 -19.44 3.82 1.10
C GLN A 38 -19.90 3.45 2.52
N ILE A 39 -18.98 3.25 3.47
CA ILE A 39 -19.32 2.88 4.86
C ILE A 39 -19.94 4.06 5.62
N GLY A 40 -19.55 5.29 5.28
CA GLY A 40 -19.91 6.54 5.95
C GLY A 40 -21.36 6.99 5.81
N GLY A 41 -22.18 6.25 5.04
CA GLY A 41 -23.63 6.45 5.01
C GLY A 41 -24.09 7.68 4.23
N GLN A 42 -23.50 7.92 3.05
CA GLN A 42 -24.24 8.65 2.01
C GLN A 42 -25.47 7.82 1.61
N ASP A 43 -26.52 8.46 1.07
CA ASP A 43 -27.75 7.78 0.59
C ASP A 43 -27.47 6.56 -0.32
N ASP A 44 -26.29 6.53 -0.96
CA ASP A 44 -25.80 5.47 -1.85
C ASP A 44 -24.94 4.36 -1.18
N GLY A 45 -24.78 4.39 0.15
CA GLY A 45 -24.01 3.37 0.89
C GLY A 45 -24.77 2.05 1.10
N PRO A 46 -24.08 0.95 1.48
CA PRO A 46 -24.72 -0.34 1.71
C PRO A 46 -25.78 -0.24 2.82
N GLN A 47 -27.03 -0.51 2.46
CA GLN A 47 -28.17 -0.47 3.40
C GLN A 47 -28.31 -1.80 4.17
N ASP A 48 -27.77 -2.89 3.61
CA ASP A 48 -27.79 -4.20 4.24
C ASP A 48 -26.61 -4.35 5.25
N PRO A 49 -26.87 -4.89 6.45
CA PRO A 49 -25.83 -5.09 7.45
C PRO A 49 -24.71 -6.05 7.01
N GLU A 50 -24.99 -7.05 6.16
CA GLU A 50 -23.97 -7.98 5.65
C GLU A 50 -23.03 -7.25 4.68
N ASP A 51 -23.59 -6.47 3.75
CA ASP A 51 -22.80 -5.67 2.81
C ASP A 51 -21.95 -4.63 3.54
N ARG A 52 -22.49 -4.03 4.61
CA ARG A 52 -21.76 -3.07 5.45
C ARG A 52 -20.61 -3.75 6.20
N ALA A 53 -20.81 -4.96 6.71
CA ALA A 53 -19.76 -5.74 7.37
C ALA A 53 -18.66 -6.17 6.39
N ALA A 54 -19.03 -6.53 5.15
CA ALA A 54 -18.08 -6.83 4.08
C ALA A 54 -17.25 -5.59 3.71
N ALA A 55 -17.90 -4.43 3.57
CA ALA A 55 -17.21 -3.17 3.30
C ALA A 55 -16.23 -2.78 4.41
N MET A 56 -16.62 -2.95 5.68
CA MET A 56 -15.75 -2.72 6.84
C MET A 56 -14.53 -3.64 6.82
N THR A 57 -14.73 -4.95 6.61
CA THR A 57 -13.63 -5.92 6.49
C THR A 57 -12.66 -5.50 5.40
N ASN A 58 -13.17 -5.15 4.22
CA ASN A 58 -12.33 -4.74 3.09
C ASN A 58 -11.55 -3.44 3.39
N ALA A 59 -12.16 -2.50 4.10
CA ALA A 59 -11.48 -1.27 4.54
C ALA A 59 -10.36 -1.56 5.54
N GLU A 60 -10.56 -2.50 6.46
CA GLU A 60 -9.52 -2.95 7.41
C GLU A 60 -8.36 -3.65 6.70
N GLU A 61 -8.66 -4.55 5.76
CA GLU A 61 -7.65 -5.24 4.94
C GLU A 61 -6.83 -4.25 4.10
N THR A 62 -7.50 -3.28 3.47
CA THR A 62 -6.86 -2.22 2.70
C THR A 62 -5.94 -1.37 3.59
N ALA A 63 -6.39 -1.01 4.80
CA ALA A 63 -5.57 -0.24 5.75
C ALA A 63 -4.33 -1.03 6.23
N ALA A 64 -4.46 -2.34 6.45
CA ALA A 64 -3.34 -3.20 6.80
C ALA A 64 -2.31 -3.29 5.66
N LEU A 65 -2.78 -3.40 4.41
CA LEU A 65 -1.91 -3.42 3.23
C LEU A 65 -1.17 -2.09 3.04
N ILE A 66 -1.86 -0.95 3.21
CA ILE A 66 -1.24 0.38 3.19
C ILE A 66 -0.12 0.46 4.24
N THR A 67 -0.39 0.03 5.47
CA THR A 67 0.60 0.04 6.56
C THR A 67 1.84 -0.78 6.21
N SER A 68 1.65 -1.97 5.63
CA SER A 68 2.76 -2.84 5.18
C SER A 68 3.61 -2.18 4.09
N LEU A 69 2.95 -1.54 3.11
CA LEU A 69 3.64 -0.83 2.03
C LEU A 69 4.36 0.43 2.52
N GLU A 70 3.81 1.16 3.49
CA GLU A 70 4.48 2.31 4.11
C GLU A 70 5.75 1.88 4.86
N GLN A 71 5.73 0.75 5.57
CA GLN A 71 6.93 0.18 6.20
C GLN A 71 7.98 -0.21 5.15
N ARG A 72 7.55 -0.84 4.05
CA ARG A 72 8.45 -1.18 2.95
C ARG A 72 9.05 0.08 2.31
N ARG A 73 8.25 1.11 2.11
CA ARG A 73 8.69 2.41 1.58
C ARG A 73 9.76 3.03 2.48
N ALA A 74 9.52 3.06 3.80
CA ALA A 74 10.48 3.59 4.76
C ALA A 74 11.80 2.81 4.74
N SER A 75 11.74 1.48 4.72
CA SER A 75 12.94 0.64 4.61
C SER A 75 13.71 0.87 3.30
N LEU A 76 13.01 1.06 2.18
CA LEU A 76 13.65 1.37 0.90
C LEU A 76 14.30 2.76 0.92
N ALA A 77 13.62 3.77 1.48
CA ALA A 77 14.14 5.13 1.60
C ALA A 77 15.41 5.18 2.48
N GLU A 78 15.40 4.50 3.63
CA GLU A 78 16.57 4.37 4.51
C GLU A 78 17.77 3.73 3.78
N ARG A 79 17.52 2.68 2.99
CA ARG A 79 18.57 2.01 2.20
C ARG A 79 19.13 2.86 1.07
N ILE A 80 18.35 3.81 0.54
CA ILE A 80 18.79 4.76 -0.49
C ILE A 80 19.49 5.98 0.15
N GLY A 81 19.26 6.24 1.44
CA GLY A 81 19.74 7.42 2.17
C GLY A 81 18.96 8.69 1.83
N GLU A 82 17.67 8.55 1.48
CA GLU A 82 16.75 9.66 1.28
C GLU A 82 15.90 9.81 2.55
N ASP A 83 16.30 10.73 3.43
CA ASP A 83 15.56 11.18 4.62
C ASP A 83 14.76 12.45 4.28
#